data_AF-A0A931LJ70-F1
#
_entry.id   AF-A0A931LJ70-F1
#
_cell.length_a   1.000
_cell.length_b   1.000
_cell.length_c   1.000
_cell.angle_alpha   90.00
_cell.angle_beta   90.00
_cell.angle_gamma   90.00
#
_symmetry.space_group_name_H-M   'P 1'
#
loop_
_entity.id
_entity.type
_entity.pdbx_description
1 polymer ?
#
loop_
_entity_poly.entity_id
_entity_poly.type
_entity_poly.pdbx_seq_one_letter_code
_entity_poly.pdbx_strand_id
1 'polypeptide(L)' 'MVLVPAGSFQMGDSFNEVDSDEKPVHTVFVSAFYMDKYELTPCGTRWRTGQQRTATTSNPEMVTVRRWIIRSTASRGIKR' A
#
# COMPACT_ATOMS: atom_id res chain seq x y z
N MET A 1 12.20 -6.84 -18.20
CA MET A 1 11.19 -7.87 -17.84
C MET A 1 11.54 -9.21 -18.46
N VAL A 2 11.35 -10.30 -17.71
CA VAL A 2 11.58 -11.71 -18.07
C VAL A 2 10.30 -12.48 -17.76
N LEU A 3 9.87 -13.36 -18.67
CA LEU A 3 8.68 -14.19 -18.48
C LEU A 3 9.01 -15.40 -17.61
N VAL A 4 8.27 -15.56 -16.52
CA VAL A 4 8.24 -16.78 -15.70
C VAL A 4 7.00 -17.57 -16.12
N PRO A 5 7.16 -18.82 -16.63
CA PRO A 5 6.03 -19.63 -17.06
C PRO A 5 5.17 -20.08 -15.87
N ALA A 6 3.92 -20.44 -16.15
CA ALA A 6 3.04 -21.01 -15.14
C ALA A 6 3.57 -22.37 -14.66
N GLY A 7 3.49 -22.63 -13.37
CA GLY A 7 3.99 -23.89 -12.82
C GLY A 7 3.78 -24.03 -11.32
N SER A 8 4.08 -25.23 -10.83
CA SER A 8 4.14 -25.55 -9.41
C SER A 8 5.59 -25.45 -8.94
N PHE A 9 5.83 -24.63 -7.92
CA PHE A 9 7.14 -24.39 -7.34
C PHE A 9 7.13 -24.76 -5.87
N GLN A 10 8.23 -25.32 -5.37
CA GLN A 10 8.42 -25.53 -3.93
C GLN A 10 9.04 -24.26 -3.34
N MET A 11 8.44 -23.72 -2.28
CA MET A 11 8.93 -22.54 -1.57
C MET A 11 9.04 -22.83 -0.07
N GLY A 12 10.06 -22.27 0.58
CA GLY A 12 10.37 -22.45 2.00
C GLY A 12 11.71 -23.15 2.22
N ASP A 13 12.08 -23.34 3.48
CA ASP A 13 13.34 -23.96 3.90
C ASP A 13 13.17 -25.45 4.26
N SER A 14 14.05 -26.30 3.73
CA SER A 14 14.14 -27.75 4.03
C SER A 14 15.20 -28.11 5.07
N PHE A 15 16.21 -27.26 5.25
CA PHE A 15 17.44 -27.60 5.99
C PHE A 15 17.52 -26.97 7.38
N ASN A 16 16.50 -26.21 7.78
CA ASN A 16 16.41 -25.60 9.09
C ASN A 16 17.56 -24.63 9.39
N GLU A 17 18.02 -23.96 8.34
CA GLU A 17 19.10 -22.98 8.36
C GLU A 17 18.57 -21.58 8.68
N VAL A 18 17.26 -21.34 8.51
CA VAL A 18 16.62 -20.02 8.66
C VAL A 18 15.49 -20.02 9.70
N ASP A 19 14.92 -18.85 9.98
CA ASP A 19 13.84 -18.56 10.92
C ASP A 19 12.62 -19.50 10.74
N SER A 20 11.85 -19.67 11.82
CA SER A 20 10.71 -20.59 11.87
C SER A 20 9.62 -20.28 10.84
N ASP A 21 9.52 -19.03 10.42
CA ASP A 21 8.41 -18.52 9.62
C ASP A 21 8.55 -18.88 8.13
N GLU A 22 9.72 -19.40 7.73
CA GLU A 22 10.03 -19.84 6.37
C GLU A 22 9.75 -21.33 6.12
N LYS A 23 9.20 -22.02 7.13
CA LYS A 23 8.90 -23.46 7.11
C LYS A 23 7.41 -23.73 7.14
N PRO A 24 6.97 -24.91 6.67
CA PRO A 24 7.74 -25.92 5.94
C PRO A 24 7.81 -25.62 4.44
N VAL A 25 8.62 -26.38 3.71
CA VAL A 25 8.54 -26.39 2.24
C VAL A 25 7.14 -26.81 1.81
N HIS A 26 6.50 -25.95 1.02
CA HIS A 26 5.18 -26.19 0.47
C HIS A 26 5.13 -25.85 -1.02
N THR A 27 4.24 -26.54 -1.73
CA THR A 27 4.06 -26.37 -3.16
C THR A 27 3.08 -25.26 -3.45
N VAL A 28 3.51 -24.26 -4.23
CA VAL A 28 2.70 -23.12 -4.67
C VAL A 28 2.54 -23.16 -6.18
N PHE A 29 1.31 -23.03 -6.64
CA PHE A 29 1.01 -22.86 -8.07
C PHE A 29 0.97 -21.37 -8.41
N VAL A 30 1.77 -20.96 -9.39
CA VAL A 30 1.83 -19.56 -9.85
C VAL A 30 1.49 -19.52 -11.35
N SER A 31 0.61 -18.61 -11.73
CA SER A 31 0.28 -18.32 -13.14
C SER A 31 1.44 -17.60 -13.83
N ALA A 32 1.54 -17.69 -15.16
CA ALA A 32 2.62 -17.03 -15.89
C ALA A 32 2.63 -15.51 -15.65
N PHE A 33 3.80 -14.96 -15.33
CA PHE A 33 3.97 -13.55 -14.98
C PHE A 33 5.34 -13.02 -15.41
N TYR A 34 5.49 -11.70 -15.44
CA TYR A 34 6.75 -11.04 -15.80
C TYR A 34 7.44 -10.50 -14.55
N MET A 35 8.75 -10.74 -14.43
CA MET A 35 9.61 -10.11 -13.41
C MET A 35 10.64 -9.19 -14.05
N ASP A 36 11.00 -8.10 -13.38
CA ASP A 36 12.11 -7.27 -13.83
C ASP A 36 13.45 -7.95 -13.59
N LYS A 37 14.38 -7.72 -14.54
CA LYS A 37 15.71 -8.34 -14.52
C LYS A 37 16.65 -7.64 -13.52
N TYR A 38 16.34 -6.40 -13.18
CA TYR A 38 17.18 -5.54 -12.37
C TYR A 38 16.38 -5.03 -11.18
N GLU A 39 17.06 -4.93 -10.05
CA GLU A 39 16.51 -4.28 -8.86
C GLU A 39 16.17 -2.83 -9.15
N LEU A 40 15.18 -2.32 -8.43
CA LEU A 40 14.80 -0.92 -8.54
C LEU A 40 15.94 -0.05 -8.00
N THR A 41 16.65 0.61 -8.90
CA THR A 41 17.62 1.64 -8.52
C THR A 41 16.87 2.90 -8.07
N PRO A 42 17.27 3.54 -6.96
CA PRO A 42 16.74 4.84 -6.54
C PRO A 42 17.25 5.95 -7.46
N CYS A 43 16.76 5.95 -8.71
CA CYS A 43 16.96 7.04 -9.65
C CYS A 43 15.76 7.98 -9.53
N GLY A 44 15.83 8.91 -8.57
CA GLY A 44 14.87 10.03 -8.48
C GLY A 44 13.40 9.65 -8.27
N THR A 45 13.10 8.55 -7.58
CA THR A 45 11.73 8.16 -7.25
C THR A 45 11.05 9.19 -6.37
N ARG A 46 10.32 10.12 -6.97
CA ARG A 46 9.24 10.84 -6.31
C ARG A 46 8.04 9.91 -6.19
N TRP A 47 8.02 9.12 -5.13
CA TRP A 47 6.84 8.35 -4.72
C TRP A 47 5.61 9.25 -4.58
N ARG A 48 4.54 9.04 -5.35
CA ARG A 48 3.32 9.83 -5.15
C ARG A 48 2.63 9.37 -3.86
N THR A 49 3.06 9.87 -2.71
CA THR A 49 2.33 9.78 -1.45
C THR A 49 0.94 10.37 -1.68
N GLY A 50 -0.08 9.66 -1.22
CA GLY A 50 -1.48 9.86 -1.57
C GLY A 50 -1.87 11.33 -1.69
N GLN A 51 -2.15 11.77 -2.92
CA GLN A 51 -2.88 13.00 -3.17
C GLN A 51 -4.29 12.79 -2.61
N GLN A 52 -4.52 13.21 -1.37
CA GLN A 52 -5.86 13.34 -0.83
C GLN A 52 -6.57 14.36 -1.72
N ARG A 53 -7.49 13.90 -2.56
CA ARG A 53 -8.30 14.73 -3.45
C ARG A 53 -8.98 15.79 -2.59
N THR A 54 -8.44 17.00 -2.53
CA THR A 54 -9.22 18.14 -2.08
C THR A 54 -10.24 18.34 -3.19
N ALA A 55 -11.51 18.13 -2.85
CA ALA A 55 -12.58 18.43 -3.78
C ALA A 55 -12.51 19.92 -4.11
N THR A 56 -12.03 20.26 -5.30
CA THR A 56 -12.28 21.57 -5.90
C THR A 56 -13.76 21.59 -6.26
N THR A 57 -14.61 21.79 -5.26
CA THR A 57 -16.02 22.06 -5.48
C THR A 57 -16.10 23.51 -5.95
N SER A 58 -16.36 23.71 -7.24
CA SER A 58 -16.60 25.02 -7.86
C SER A 58 -17.93 25.67 -7.43
N ASN A 59 -18.55 25.17 -6.36
CA ASN A 59 -19.76 25.73 -5.79
C ASN A 59 -19.45 26.37 -4.41
N PRO A 60 -19.48 27.72 -4.30
CA PRO A 60 -19.15 28.43 -3.06
C PRO A 60 -20.11 28.11 -1.89
N GLU A 61 -21.30 27.56 -2.15
CA GLU A 61 -22.27 27.23 -1.09
C GLU A 61 -21.84 26.03 -0.23
N MET A 62 -21.02 25.11 -0.76
CA MET A 62 -20.55 23.93 -0.02
C MET A 62 -19.33 24.21 0.90
N VAL A 63 -18.71 25.38 0.81
CA VAL A 63 -17.57 25.76 1.66
C VAL A 63 -18.05 26.20 3.06
N THR A 64 -19.20 26.88 3.11
CA THR A 64 -19.78 27.42 4.36
C THR A 64 -20.24 26.31 5.31
N VAL A 65 -20.88 25.27 4.78
CA VAL A 65 -21.38 24.13 5.57
C VAL A 65 -20.23 23.34 6.20
N ARG A 66 -19.14 23.13 5.45
CA ARG A 66 -17.97 22.39 5.93
C ARG A 66 -17.16 23.16 6.99
N ARG A 67 -17.16 24.50 6.93
CA ARG A 67 -16.48 25.35 7.94
C ARG A 67 -17.25 25.41 9.27
N TRP A 68 -18.57 25.24 9.26
CA TRP A 68 -19.40 25.24 10.47
C TRP A 68 -19.21 23.95 11.29
N ILE A 69 -19.19 22.78 10.63
CA ILE A 69 -19.04 21.47 11.29
C ILE A 69 -17.71 21.33 12.05
N ILE A 70 -16.61 21.90 11.53
CA ILE A 70 -15.28 21.81 12.18
C ILE A 70 -15.16 22.75 13.40
N ARG A 71 -15.90 23.86 13.45
CA ARG A 71 -15.91 24.75 14.63
C ARG A 71 -16.85 24.29 15.74
N SER A 72 -17.89 23.50 15.43
CA SER A 72 -18.90 23.12 16.43
C SER A 72 -18.45 22.02 17.40
N THR A 73 -17.37 21.29 17.13
CA THR A 73 -16.83 20.26 18.04
C THR A 73 -15.69 20.75 18.94
N ALA A 74 -15.12 21.93 18.69
CA ALA A 74 -14.01 22.49 19.50
C ALA A 74 -14.47 23.34 20.70
N SER A 75 -15.78 23.59 20.88
CA SER A 75 -16.28 24.48 21.96
C SER A 75 -16.97 23.76 23.13
N ARG A 76 -16.84 22.44 23.25
CA ARG A 76 -17.39 21.69 24.40
C ARG A 76 -16.31 20.85 25.06
N GLY A 77 -15.64 21.42 26.07
CA GLY A 77 -14.89 20.65 27.05
C GLY A 77 -13.67 21.37 27.62
N ILE A 78 -13.89 22.19 28.66
CA ILE A 78 -13.13 22.26 29.93
C ILE A 78 -13.65 23.50 30.68
N LYS A 79 -14.66 23.27 31.51
CA LYS A 79 -14.90 23.98 32.77
C LYS A 79 -15.52 22.99 33.73
N ARG A 80 -14.68 22.35 34.53
CA ARG A 80 -14.89 22.02 35.93
C ARG A 80 -13.59 21.46 36.49
#